data_AF-A0AAV5YWY6-F1
#
_entry.id   AF-A0AAV5YWY6-F1
#
_cell.length_a   1.000
_cell.length_b   1.000
_cell.length_c   1.000
_cell.angle_alpha   90.00
_cell.angle_beta   90.00
_cell.angle_gamma   90.00
#
_symmetry.space_group_name_H-M   'P 1'
#
loop_
_entity.id
_entity.type
_entity.pdbx_description
1 polymer ?
#
loop_
_entity_poly.entity_id
_entity_poly.type
_entity_poly.pdbx_seq_one_letter_code
_entity_poly.pdbx_strand_id
1 'polypeptide(L)'
;MENVNFQYQSAELQERCAKKIAALVAWMLANAPDAQVALDAHQDAADDGNKALAAERVRAVREALVAGGVKPEKISVGSYGARAEVCTQNTELCHDLNRRVEILARQ
;
A
#
# COMPACT_ATOMS: atom_id res chain seq x y z
N MET A 1 5.34 -9.66 3.12
CA MET A 1 5.84 -8.32 3.50
C MET A 1 4.79 -7.64 4.33
N GLU A 2 5.17 -6.82 5.31
CA GLU A 2 4.20 -6.04 6.10
C GLU A 2 3.54 -4.95 5.27
N ASN A 3 2.31 -4.61 5.64
CA ASN A 3 1.47 -3.64 4.94
C ASN A 3 2.00 -2.20 5.07
N VAL A 4 1.61 -1.33 4.14
CA VAL A 4 1.84 0.12 4.23
C VAL A 4 0.63 0.77 4.87
N ASN A 5 0.75 1.18 6.13
CA ASN A 5 -0.35 1.82 6.87
C ASN A 5 -0.35 3.34 6.71
N PHE A 6 -1.54 3.93 6.87
CA PHE A 6 -1.80 5.36 6.76
C PHE A 6 -2.58 5.88 7.96
N GLN A 7 -2.32 7.14 8.32
CA GLN A 7 -3.10 7.86 9.32
C GLN A 7 -4.53 8.15 8.82
N TYR A 8 -5.42 8.44 9.77
CA TYR A 8 -6.78 8.89 9.48
C TYR A 8 -6.77 10.07 8.50
N GLN A 9 -7.64 10.01 7.48
CA GLN A 9 -7.79 11.04 6.44
C GLN A 9 -6.50 11.45 5.69
N SER A 10 -5.46 10.60 5.71
CA SER A 10 -4.18 10.92 5.08
C SER A 10 -3.74 9.86 4.05
N ALA A 11 -3.08 10.34 3.00
CA ALA A 11 -2.34 9.54 2.03
C ALA A 11 -0.81 9.76 2.13
N GLU A 12 -0.35 10.46 3.17
CA GLU A 12 1.06 10.71 3.40
C GLU A 12 1.80 9.44 3.82
N LEU A 13 2.90 9.13 3.13
CA LEU A 13 3.76 8.02 3.50
C LEU A 13 4.60 8.37 4.72
N GLN A 14 4.32 7.67 5.82
CA GLN A 14 5.12 7.79 7.03
C GLN A 14 6.54 7.25 6.77
N GLU A 15 7.55 7.86 7.41
CA GLU A 15 8.97 7.53 7.19
C GLU A 15 9.26 6.02 7.35
N ARG A 16 8.63 5.38 8.34
CA ARG A 16 8.75 3.92 8.55
C ARG A 16 8.25 3.10 7.35
N CYS A 17 7.19 3.55 6.68
CA CYS A 17 6.65 2.89 5.50
C CYS A 17 7.55 3.13 4.29
N ALA A 18 8.06 4.36 4.13
CA ALA A 18 9.00 4.70 3.07
C ALA A 18 10.28 3.84 3.13
N LYS A 19 10.85 3.64 4.32
CA LYS A 19 12.01 2.75 4.53
C LYS A 19 11.72 1.30 4.13
N LYS A 20 10.53 0.78 4.45
CA LYS A 20 10.11 -0.58 4.05
C LYS A 20 10.00 -0.70 2.53
N ILE A 21 9.41 0.29 1.86
CA ILE A 21 9.30 0.32 0.40
C ILE A 21 10.70 0.33 -0.22
N ALA A 22 11.62 1.18 0.27
CA ALA A 22 12.99 1.22 -0.23
C ALA A 22 13.72 -0.13 -0.10
N ALA A 23 13.55 -0.81 1.05
CA ALA A 23 14.13 -2.14 1.26
C ALA A 23 13.55 -3.20 0.31
N LEU A 24 12.24 -3.18 0.06
CA LEU A 24 11.61 -4.05 -0.94
C LEU A 24 12.20 -3.80 -2.33
N VAL A 25 12.30 -2.54 -2.74
CA VAL A 25 12.79 -2.20 -4.08
C VAL A 25 14.21 -2.70 -4.27
N ALA A 26 15.10 -2.47 -3.29
CA ALA A 26 16.45 -2.99 -3.32
C ALA A 26 16.48 -4.52 -3.46
N TRP A 27 15.64 -5.23 -2.71
CA TRP A 27 15.54 -6.69 -2.80
C TRP A 27 15.03 -7.16 -4.16
N MET A 28 13.99 -6.52 -4.70
CA MET A 28 13.41 -6.86 -6.01
C MET A 28 14.42 -6.68 -7.14
N LEU A 29 15.13 -5.55 -7.16
CA LEU A 29 16.15 -5.28 -8.19
C LEU A 29 17.30 -6.28 -8.15
N ALA A 30 17.69 -6.75 -6.96
CA ALA A 30 18.79 -7.70 -6.81
C ALA A 30 18.39 -9.16 -7.07
N ASN A 31 17.17 -9.57 -6.69
CA ASN A 31 16.81 -10.99 -6.61
C ASN A 31 15.65 -11.40 -7.51
N ALA A 32 14.82 -10.45 -7.94
CA ALA A 32 13.61 -10.72 -8.71
C ALA A 32 13.39 -9.64 -9.77
N PRO A 33 14.35 -9.44 -10.70
CA PRO A 33 14.32 -8.33 -11.63
C PRO A 33 13.08 -8.34 -12.51
N ASP A 34 12.49 -9.50 -12.79
CA ASP A 34 11.29 -9.66 -13.62
C ASP A 34 9.96 -9.72 -12.85
N ALA A 35 10.01 -9.70 -11.51
CA ALA A 35 8.80 -9.71 -10.70
C ALA A 35 7.93 -8.47 -10.96
N GLN A 36 6.62 -8.71 -10.95
CA GLN A 36 5.61 -7.66 -11.00
C GLN A 36 5.10 -7.36 -9.59
N VAL A 37 4.57 -6.16 -9.41
CA VAL A 37 3.96 -5.71 -8.15
C VAL A 37 2.49 -5.41 -8.41
N ALA A 38 1.62 -5.90 -7.54
CA ALA A 38 0.24 -5.46 -7.45
C ALA A 38 0.03 -4.68 -6.15
N LEU A 39 -0.63 -3.52 -6.26
CA LEU A 39 -1.00 -2.68 -5.13
C LEU A 39 -2.49 -2.77 -4.89
N ASP A 40 -2.89 -3.08 -3.66
CA ASP A 40 -4.30 -3.07 -3.28
C ASP A 40 -4.52 -2.18 -2.06
N ALA A 41 -5.45 -1.23 -2.15
CA ALA A 41 -5.78 -0.35 -1.04
C ALA A 41 -7.02 -0.85 -0.31
N HIS A 42 -6.88 -0.90 1.00
CA HIS A 42 -7.93 -1.22 1.94
C HIS A 42 -8.36 0.05 2.64
N GLN A 43 -9.66 0.12 2.87
CA GLN A 43 -10.28 1.25 3.52
C GLN A 43 -10.84 0.78 4.86
N ASP A 44 -10.70 1.64 5.87
CA ASP A 44 -11.43 1.47 7.10
C ASP A 44 -12.89 1.90 6.94
N ALA A 45 -13.80 1.24 7.66
CA ALA A 45 -15.23 1.54 7.61
C ALA A 45 -15.55 2.96 8.11
N ALA A 46 -14.72 3.55 8.98
CA ALA A 46 -14.90 4.91 9.48
C ALA A 46 -14.34 6.00 8.53
N ASP A 47 -13.66 5.63 7.44
CA ASP A 47 -13.20 6.56 6.39
C ASP A 47 -14.33 6.89 5.35
N ASP A 48 -15.60 6.63 5.68
CA ASP A 48 -16.82 7.03 4.92
C ASP A 48 -16.78 6.76 3.41
N GLY A 49 -16.29 5.58 3.00
CA GLY A 49 -16.27 5.19 1.59
C GLY A 49 -15.45 6.11 0.66
N ASN A 50 -14.50 6.89 1.18
CA ASN A 50 -13.67 7.79 0.37
C ASN A 50 -12.70 7.03 -0.56
N LYS A 51 -13.24 6.56 -1.68
CA LYS A 51 -12.49 5.92 -2.77
C LYS A 51 -11.36 6.80 -3.32
N ALA A 52 -11.51 8.13 -3.25
CA ALA A 52 -10.46 9.05 -3.68
C ALA A 52 -9.23 8.95 -2.75
N LEU A 53 -9.44 8.90 -1.43
CA LEU A 53 -8.36 8.72 -0.47
C LEU A 53 -7.67 7.37 -0.62
N ALA A 54 -8.42 6.29 -0.86
CA ALA A 54 -7.83 4.99 -1.17
C ALA A 54 -6.97 5.05 -2.45
N ALA A 55 -7.44 5.74 -3.50
CA ALA A 55 -6.67 5.94 -4.73
C ALA A 55 -5.41 6.79 -4.52
N GLU A 56 -5.47 7.82 -3.68
CA GLU A 56 -4.31 8.63 -3.31
C GLU A 56 -3.27 7.81 -2.53
N ARG A 57 -3.69 6.96 -1.59
CA ARG A 57 -2.81 6.05 -0.86
C ARG A 57 -2.08 5.09 -1.80
N VAL A 58 -2.78 4.48 -2.75
CA VAL A 58 -2.13 3.65 -3.78
C VAL A 58 -1.15 4.46 -4.61
N ARG A 59 -1.54 5.66 -5.02
CA ARG A 59 -0.68 6.55 -5.81
C ARG A 59 0.62 6.85 -5.08
N ALA A 60 0.55 7.19 -3.78
CA ALA A 60 1.73 7.47 -2.97
C ALA A 60 2.68 6.27 -2.92
N VAL A 61 2.16 5.05 -2.70
CA VAL A 61 2.99 3.82 -2.71
C VAL A 61 3.58 3.56 -4.09
N ARG A 62 2.80 3.73 -5.15
CA ARG A 62 3.27 3.56 -6.54
C ARG A 62 4.41 4.53 -6.86
N GLU A 63 4.26 5.80 -6.51
CA GLU A 63 5.28 6.82 -6.73
C GLU A 63 6.57 6.51 -5.97
N ALA A 64 6.46 6.04 -4.72
CA ALA A 64 7.63 5.61 -3.94
C ALA A 64 8.35 4.41 -4.57
N LEU A 65 7.62 3.42 -5.10
CA LEU A 65 8.20 2.29 -5.83
C LEU A 65 8.92 2.73 -7.11
N VAL A 66 8.31 3.62 -7.88
CA VAL A 66 8.90 4.16 -9.11
C VAL A 66 10.15 4.99 -8.81
N ALA A 67 10.10 5.84 -7.78
CA ALA A 67 11.26 6.61 -7.33
C ALA A 67 12.42 5.73 -6.86
N GLY A 68 12.12 4.54 -6.33
CA GLY A 68 13.12 3.53 -5.97
C GLY A 68 13.72 2.78 -7.18
N GLY A 69 13.16 2.92 -8.38
CA GLY A 69 13.65 2.29 -9.61
C GLY A 69 12.81 1.12 -10.14
N VAL A 70 11.66 0.82 -9.55
CA VAL A 70 10.72 -0.15 -10.13
C VAL A 70 10.07 0.47 -11.37
N LYS A 71 10.15 -0.22 -12.52
CA LYS A 71 9.56 0.27 -13.76
C LYS A 71 8.03 0.39 -13.62
N PRO A 72 7.41 1.50 -14.04
CA PRO A 72 5.96 1.70 -13.93
C PRO A 72 5.11 0.57 -14.52
N GLU A 73 5.55 0.00 -15.65
CA GLU A 73 4.90 -1.13 -16.32
C GLU A 73 4.92 -2.44 -15.53
N LYS A 74 5.79 -2.55 -14.50
CA LYS A 74 5.81 -3.69 -13.57
C LYS A 74 4.88 -3.50 -12.38
N ILE A 75 4.20 -2.35 -12.27
CA ILE A 75 3.30 -2.03 -11.15
C ILE A 75 1.86 -1.99 -11.65
N SER A 76 1.05 -2.90 -11.15
CA SER A 76 -0.40 -2.94 -11.35
C SER A 76 -1.11 -2.42 -10.11
N VAL A 77 -2.25 -1.76 -10.31
CA VAL A 77 -3.15 -1.36 -9.23
C VAL A 77 -4.37 -2.27 -9.29
N GLY A 78 -4.63 -2.98 -8.18
CA GLY A 78 -5.76 -3.87 -8.01
C GLY A 78 -7.09 -3.14 -7.89
N SER A 79 -8.17 -3.92 -7.81
CA SER A 79 -9.50 -3.37 -7.57
C SER A 79 -9.64 -3.05 -6.09
N TYR A 80 -9.75 -1.75 -5.77
CA TYR A 80 -10.07 -1.19 -4.45
C TYR A 80 -11.20 -1.98 -3.77
N GLY A 81 -10.82 -3.01 -3.04
CA GLY A 81 -11.74 -4.06 -2.61
C GLY A 81 -11.85 -4.02 -1.10
N ALA A 82 -13.04 -3.68 -0.59
CA ALA A 82 -13.43 -3.78 0.82
C ALA A 82 -13.44 -5.23 1.36
N ARG A 83 -12.55 -6.10 0.88
CA ARG A 83 -12.58 -7.54 1.11
C ARG A 83 -11.34 -8.00 1.86
N ALA A 84 -11.09 -7.35 3.00
CA ALA A 84 -10.80 -8.01 4.28
C ALA A 84 -10.43 -6.90 5.26
N GLU A 85 -11.42 -6.43 6.04
CA GLU A 85 -11.13 -5.78 7.31
C GLU A 85 -10.22 -6.73 8.11
N VAL A 86 -9.05 -6.24 8.50
CA VAL A 86 -8.10 -7.01 9.32
C VAL A 86 -8.69 -7.20 10.72
N CYS A 87 -9.55 -6.27 11.14
CA CYS A 87 -10.22 -6.25 12.43
C CYS A 87 -11.48 -5.37 12.32
N THR A 88 -12.41 -5.54 13.27
CA THR A 88 -13.71 -4.86 13.27
C THR A 88 -13.99 -4.07 14.55
N GLN A 89 -13.04 -4.08 15.49
CA GLN A 89 -13.16 -3.35 16.74
C GLN A 89 -13.10 -1.84 16.48
N ASN A 90 -13.99 -1.08 17.12
CA ASN A 90 -13.99 0.38 17.06
C ASN A 90 -12.88 0.97 17.95
N THR A 91 -11.63 0.77 17.54
CA THR A 91 -10.43 1.26 18.22
C THR A 91 -9.46 1.84 17.20
N GLU A 92 -8.71 2.87 17.57
CA GLU A 92 -7.75 3.51 16.65
C GLU A 92 -6.71 2.53 16.10
N LEU A 93 -6.25 1.59 16.92
CA LEU A 93 -5.36 0.52 16.50
C LEU A 93 -5.97 -0.29 15.35
N CYS A 94 -7.25 -0.62 15.45
CA CYS A 94 -7.91 -1.39 14.42
C CYS A 94 -8.10 -0.58 13.13
N HIS A 95 -8.48 0.69 13.25
CA HIS A 95 -8.60 1.58 12.09
C HIS A 95 -7.25 1.75 11.38
N ASP A 96 -6.14 1.89 12.11
CA ASP A 96 -4.78 1.94 11.56
C ASP A 96 -4.44 0.67 10.76
N LEU A 97 -4.85 -0.50 11.24
CA LEU A 97 -4.64 -1.78 10.53
C LEU A 97 -5.46 -1.86 9.23
N ASN A 98 -6.66 -1.28 9.21
CA ASN A 98 -7.54 -1.28 8.05
C ASN A 98 -7.15 -0.23 7.00
N ARG A 99 -6.59 0.92 7.41
CA ARG A 99 -6.05 1.96 6.52
C ARG A 99 -4.70 1.55 5.96
N ARG A 100 -4.70 0.67 4.96
CA ARG A 100 -3.46 0.09 4.42
C ARG A 100 -3.45 -0.06 2.90
N VAL A 101 -2.23 -0.08 2.36
CA VAL A 101 -1.94 -0.60 1.03
C VAL A 101 -1.12 -1.88 1.18
N GLU A 102 -1.58 -2.93 0.53
CA GLU A 102 -0.87 -4.19 0.40
C GLU A 102 -0.03 -4.17 -0.88
N ILE A 103 1.20 -4.69 -0.79
CA ILE A 103 2.13 -4.80 -1.91
C ILE A 103 2.37 -6.29 -2.15
N LEU A 104 1.83 -6.80 -3.25
CA LEU A 104 1.89 -8.20 -3.62
C LEU A 104 2.89 -8.39 -4.76
N ALA A 105 3.99 -9.10 -4.50
CA ALA A 105 4.90 -9.52 -5.56
C ALA A 105 4.29 -10.72 -6.31
N ARG A 106 4.25 -10.63 -7.64
CA ARG A 106 3.84 -11.71 -8.54
C ARG A 106 5.07 -12.15 -9.34
N GLN A 107 5.33 -13.45 -9.32
CA GLN A 107 6.35 -14.11 -10.15
C GLN A 107 5.75 -14.45 -11.51
#